data_AF-A0A940PG00-F1
#
_entry.id   AF-A0A940PG00-F1
#
_cell.length_a   1.000
_cell.length_b   1.000
_cell.length_c   1.000
_cell.angle_alpha   90.00
_cell.angle_beta   90.00
_cell.angle_gamma   90.00
#
_symmetry.space_group_name_H-M   'P 1'
#
loop_
_entity.id
_entity.type
_entity.pdbx_description
1 polymer ?
#
loop_
_entity_poly.entity_id
_entity_poly.type
_entity_poly.pdbx_seq_one_letter_code
_entity_poly.pdbx_strand_id
1 'polypeptide(L)'
;MPNRLEGYSVYDAFVKFENNPQEGKNRPVAIVRINLEDYSTQGFGIYSYKYKFESKFKTSFYQKFLYKIKDVEEAGLNPKLISYVDVSKVAQFSLIEMMKETKYRGRLSKRDAHGLIDKYKSYKSLN
;
A
#
# COMPACT_ATOMS: atom_id res chain seq x y z
N MET A 1 6.65 -16.01 -15.86
CA MET A 1 5.79 -16.67 -14.84
C MET A 1 4.50 -15.86 -14.76
N PRO A 2 3.31 -16.49 -14.76
CA PRO A 2 2.08 -15.73 -14.59
C PRO A 2 2.14 -15.01 -13.23
N ASN A 3 1.82 -13.71 -13.21
CA ASN A 3 1.79 -12.88 -12.01
C ASN A 3 0.77 -13.47 -11.01
N ARG A 4 1.23 -14.32 -10.08
CA ARG A 4 0.37 -14.80 -9.01
C ARG A 4 0.16 -13.62 -8.07
N LEU A 5 -1.07 -13.13 -8.01
CA LEU A 5 -1.46 -12.17 -7.00
C LEU A 5 -1.28 -12.83 -5.63
N GLU A 6 -0.40 -12.27 -4.82
CA GLU A 6 -0.05 -12.81 -3.51
C GLU A 6 -0.12 -11.73 -2.43
N GLY A 7 -0.37 -12.16 -1.19
CA GLY A 7 -0.33 -11.28 -0.03
C GLY A 7 1.04 -10.59 0.11
N TYR A 8 1.00 -9.29 0.34
CA TYR A 8 2.12 -8.37 0.49
C TYR A 8 2.93 -8.10 -0.78
N SER A 9 2.48 -8.59 -1.93
CA SER A 9 3.01 -8.17 -3.22
C SER A 9 2.65 -6.73 -3.52
N VAL A 10 3.54 -6.04 -4.26
CA VAL A 10 3.40 -4.63 -4.62
C VAL A 10 3.16 -4.52 -6.12
N TYR A 11 2.09 -3.81 -6.48
CA TYR A 11 1.69 -3.57 -7.87
C TYR A 11 1.44 -2.09 -8.13
N ASP A 12 1.65 -1.63 -9.35
CA ASP A 12 1.10 -0.34 -9.81
C ASP A 12 -0.39 -0.48 -10.11
N ALA A 13 -1.22 0.21 -9.34
CA ALA A 13 -2.68 0.20 -9.52
C ALA A 13 -3.25 1.62 -9.54
N PHE A 14 -4.35 1.79 -10.28
CA PHE A 14 -5.09 3.05 -10.32
C PHE A 14 -5.99 3.16 -9.09
N VAL A 15 -5.57 3.96 -8.11
CA VAL A 15 -6.32 4.14 -6.86
C VAL A 15 -7.26 5.33 -7.01
N LYS A 16 -8.57 5.06 -6.91
CA LYS A 16 -9.62 6.10 -6.75
C LYS A 16 -9.79 6.43 -5.28
N PHE A 17 -9.95 7.70 -4.96
CA PHE A 17 -10.18 8.14 -3.58
C PHE A 17 -11.66 8.37 -3.33
N GLU A 18 -12.16 7.95 -2.16
CA GLU A 18 -13.58 8.03 -1.78
C GLU A 18 -14.17 9.45 -1.94
N ASN A 19 -13.37 10.48 -1.69
CA ASN A 19 -13.83 11.88 -1.72
C ASN A 19 -13.82 12.50 -3.13
N ASN A 20 -13.26 11.83 -4.15
CA ASN A 20 -13.30 12.29 -5.53
C ASN A 20 -13.18 11.10 -6.50
N PRO A 21 -14.29 10.41 -6.81
CA PRO A 21 -14.26 9.21 -7.64
C PRO A 21 -13.87 9.47 -9.10
N GLN A 22 -13.88 10.74 -9.54
CA GLN A 22 -13.42 11.18 -10.87
C GLN A 22 -11.89 11.33 -10.93
N GLU A 23 -11.22 11.46 -9.78
CA GLU A 23 -9.76 11.60 -9.71
C GLU A 23 -9.13 10.37 -9.07
N GLY A 24 -8.51 9.53 -9.91
CA GLY A 24 -7.61 8.49 -9.46
C GLY A 24 -6.18 8.77 -9.88
N LYS A 25 -5.24 8.11 -9.20
CA LYS A 25 -3.83 8.20 -9.57
C LYS A 25 -3.16 6.85 -9.43
N ASN A 26 -2.44 6.46 -10.49
CA ASN A 26 -1.55 5.31 -10.49
C ASN A 26 -0.50 5.46 -9.39
N ARG A 27 -0.42 4.45 -8.55
CA ARG A 27 0.58 4.36 -7.48
C ARG A 27 0.91 2.91 -7.16
N PRO A 28 2.05 2.65 -6.51
CA PRO A 28 2.31 1.36 -5.93
C PRO A 28 1.31 1.08 -4.79
N VAL A 29 0.80 -0.15 -4.74
CA VAL A 29 -0.16 -0.64 -3.75
C VAL A 29 0.37 -1.96 -3.20
N ALA A 30 0.42 -2.08 -1.87
CA ALA A 30 0.70 -3.34 -1.19
C ALA A 30 -0.60 -4.12 -0.99
N ILE A 31 -0.68 -5.32 -1.56
CA ILE A 31 -1.85 -6.18 -1.43
C ILE A 31 -1.89 -6.80 -0.04
N VAL A 32 -3.01 -6.71 0.65
CA VAL A 32 -3.15 -7.25 2.01
C VAL A 32 -4.24 -8.30 2.14
N ARG A 33 -5.18 -8.34 1.18
CA ARG A 33 -6.22 -9.37 1.13
C ARG A 33 -6.61 -9.65 -0.32
N ILE A 34 -6.83 -10.92 -0.61
CA ILE A 34 -7.42 -11.39 -1.85
C ILE A 34 -8.66 -12.17 -1.43
N ASN A 35 -9.82 -11.82 -1.97
CA ASN A 35 -11.06 -12.53 -1.74
C ASN A 35 -11.52 -13.18 -3.06
N LEU A 36 -11.57 -14.51 -3.06
CA LEU A 36 -11.94 -15.29 -4.23
C LEU A 36 -13.45 -15.45 -4.39
N GLU A 37 -14.23 -15.26 -3.32
CA GLU A 37 -15.68 -15.42 -3.34
C GLU A 37 -16.36 -14.25 -4.09
N ASP A 38 -15.88 -13.03 -3.86
CA ASP A 38 -16.40 -11.81 -4.50
C ASP A 38 -15.45 -11.25 -5.59
N TYR A 39 -14.41 -12.00 -5.95
CA TYR A 39 -13.38 -11.60 -6.92
C TYR A 39 -12.81 -10.20 -6.64
N SER A 40 -12.56 -9.88 -5.37
CA SER A 40 -12.01 -8.59 -4.96
C SER A 40 -10.60 -8.70 -4.35
N THR A 41 -9.87 -7.60 -4.41
CA THR A 41 -8.55 -7.45 -3.81
C THR A 41 -8.53 -6.17 -2.97
N GLN A 42 -7.89 -6.22 -1.82
CA GLN A 42 -7.68 -5.05 -0.97
C GLN A 42 -6.20 -4.79 -0.78
N GLY A 43 -5.84 -3.52 -0.78
CA GLY A 43 -4.46 -3.08 -0.61
C GLY A 43 -4.37 -1.71 0.02
N PHE A 44 -3.16 -1.36 0.44
CA PHE A 44 -2.83 -0.02 0.93
C PHE A 44 -1.96 0.71 -0.08
N GLY A 45 -2.29 1.98 -0.33
CA GLY A 45 -1.49 2.84 -1.17
C GLY A 45 -0.12 3.12 -0.56
N ILE A 46 0.92 3.08 -1.41
CA ILE A 46 2.29 3.45 -1.06
C ILE A 46 2.58 4.86 -1.56
N TYR A 47 3.20 5.66 -0.71
CA TYR A 47 3.50 7.06 -0.93
C TYR A 47 5.00 7.30 -0.76
N SER A 48 5.64 7.76 -1.82
CA SER A 48 6.97 8.36 -1.73
C SER A 48 6.83 9.77 -1.18
N TYR A 49 7.31 10.00 0.03
CA TYR A 49 7.21 11.30 0.68
C TYR A 49 8.50 12.09 0.45
N LYS A 50 8.42 13.14 -0.40
CA LYS A 50 9.48 14.15 -0.49
C LYS A 50 9.51 14.99 0.80
N TYR A 51 10.69 15.49 1.15
CA TYR A 51 11.07 16.31 2.32
C TYR A 51 9.97 17.19 2.97
N LYS A 52 9.08 17.81 2.17
CA LYS A 52 7.93 18.62 2.63
C LYS A 52 6.95 17.89 3.57
N PHE A 53 6.94 16.56 3.56
CA PHE A 53 6.07 15.76 4.43
C PHE A 53 6.81 15.04 5.56
N GLU A 54 8.14 15.00 5.56
CA GLU A 54 8.91 14.51 6.70
C GLU A 54 8.68 15.39 7.94
N SER A 55 8.56 16.71 7.74
CA SER A 55 8.15 17.64 8.79
C SER A 55 6.73 17.35 9.31
N LYS A 56 5.81 16.95 8.43
CA LYS A 56 4.45 16.53 8.81
C LYS A 56 4.45 15.17 9.51
N PHE A 57 5.32 14.25 9.12
CA PHE A 57 5.51 12.95 9.77
C PHE A 57 6.02 13.07 11.21
N LYS A 58 6.76 14.14 11.53
CA LYS A 58 7.14 14.42 12.92
C LYS A 58 5.95 14.79 13.82
N THR A 59 4.78 15.09 13.25
CA THR A 59 3.58 15.30 14.05
C THR A 59 2.99 13.96 14.49
N SER A 60 2.52 13.89 15.73
CA SER A 60 1.94 12.69 16.34
C SER A 60 0.73 12.13 15.57
N PHE A 61 0.07 12.97 14.75
CA PHE A 61 -1.11 12.57 13.97
C PHE A 61 -0.77 11.55 12.87
N TYR A 62 0.15 11.88 11.97
CA TYR A 62 0.50 11.00 10.83
C TYR A 62 1.20 9.72 11.29
N GLN A 63 1.92 9.78 12.41
CA GLN A 63 2.51 8.60 13.02
C GLN A 63 1.47 7.57 13.47
N LYS A 64 0.17 7.88 13.57
CA LYS A 64 -0.83 6.88 13.95
C LYS A 64 -1.10 5.86 12.84
N PHE A 65 -1.09 6.29 11.57
CA PHE A 65 -1.57 5.48 10.44
C PHE A 65 -0.56 5.32 9.29
N LEU A 66 0.62 5.93 9.36
CA LEU A 66 1.66 5.71 8.36
C LEU A 66 2.69 4.67 8.85
N TYR A 67 2.95 3.66 8.03
CA TYR A 67 4.04 2.70 8.21
C TYR A 67 5.21 3.03 7.29
N LYS A 68 6.44 3.12 7.81
CA LYS A 68 7.65 3.33 7.00
C LYS A 68 8.18 2.01 6.47
N ILE A 69 8.28 1.86 5.14
CA ILE A 69 8.88 0.69 4.50
C ILE A 69 10.39 0.73 4.73
N LYS A 70 10.95 -0.37 5.23
CA LYS A 70 12.38 -0.48 5.55
C LYS A 70 13.16 -1.10 4.38
N ASP A 71 12.59 -2.11 3.73
CA ASP A 71 13.20 -2.87 2.64
C ASP A 71 12.62 -2.45 1.28
N VAL A 72 12.88 -1.20 0.90
CA VAL A 72 12.26 -0.55 -0.28
C VAL A 72 12.65 -1.19 -1.61
N GLU A 73 13.84 -1.77 -1.73
CA GLU A 73 14.28 -2.43 -2.96
C GLU A 73 13.54 -3.75 -3.20
N GLU A 74 13.30 -4.54 -2.15
CA GLU A 74 12.50 -5.78 -2.24
C GLU A 74 11.07 -5.47 -2.69
N ALA A 75 10.53 -4.33 -2.24
CA ALA A 75 9.23 -3.82 -2.64
C ALA A 75 9.19 -3.24 -4.08
N GLY A 76 10.32 -3.22 -4.80
CA GLY A 76 10.42 -2.65 -6.15
C GLY A 76 10.24 -1.12 -6.18
N LEU A 77 10.64 -0.45 -5.10
CA LEU A 77 10.56 1.01 -4.94
C LEU A 77 11.96 1.64 -5.09
N ASN A 78 11.99 2.95 -5.30
CA ASN A 78 13.26 3.67 -5.46
C ASN A 78 13.97 3.82 -4.09
N PRO A 79 15.20 3.28 -3.93
CA PRO A 79 15.92 3.35 -2.65
C PRO A 79 16.31 4.76 -2.24
N LYS A 80 16.34 5.72 -3.18
CA LYS A 80 16.62 7.14 -2.89
C LYS A 80 15.43 7.89 -2.30
N LEU A 81 14.25 7.26 -2.22
CA LEU A 81 13.03 7.86 -1.72
C LEU A 81 12.52 7.12 -0.50
N ILE A 82 12.16 7.87 0.54
CA ILE A 82 11.47 7.29 1.68
C ILE A 82 10.02 6.98 1.28
N SER A 83 9.63 5.73 1.49
CA SER A 83 8.32 5.23 1.11
C SER A 83 7.53 4.79 2.34
N TYR A 84 6.25 5.13 2.35
CA TYR A 84 5.33 4.82 3.45
C TYR A 84 4.06 4.19 2.92
N VAL A 85 3.45 3.35 3.75
CA VAL A 85 2.12 2.77 3.53
C VAL A 85 1.13 3.51 4.42
N ASP A 86 0.02 3.99 3.85
CA ASP A 86 -1.08 4.60 4.60
C ASP A 86 -2.13 3.53 4.95
N VAL A 87 -2.19 3.14 6.23
CA VAL A 87 -3.13 2.11 6.70
C VAL A 87 -4.52 2.65 7.03
N SER A 88 -4.73 3.96 6.97
CA SER A 88 -6.05 4.56 7.20
C SER A 88 -6.98 4.41 6.00
N LYS A 89 -6.41 4.14 4.81
CA LYS A 89 -7.15 4.08 3.54
C LYS A 89 -6.94 2.74 2.88
N VAL A 90 -7.90 1.83 3.10
CA VAL A 90 -7.97 0.58 2.35
C VAL A 90 -8.51 0.90 0.96
N ALA A 91 -7.77 0.53 -0.08
CA ALA A 91 -8.25 0.58 -1.45
C ALA A 91 -8.74 -0.82 -1.86
N GLN A 92 -9.87 -0.87 -2.54
CA GLN A 92 -10.45 -2.09 -3.10
C GLN A 92 -10.36 -2.06 -4.62
N PHE A 93 -10.05 -3.21 -5.20
CA PHE A 93 -9.84 -3.42 -6.63
C PHE A 93 -10.56 -4.70 -7.08
N SER A 94 -10.93 -4.76 -8.35
CA SER A 94 -11.32 -6.04 -8.96
C SER A 94 -10.11 -6.96 -9.07
N LEU A 95 -10.28 -8.23 -8.75
CA LEU A 95 -9.26 -9.25 -8.93
C LEU A 95 -8.83 -9.36 -10.40
N ILE A 96 -9.77 -9.21 -11.33
CA ILE A 96 -9.51 -9.29 -12.77
C ILE A 96 -8.64 -8.12 -13.23
N GLU A 97 -8.97 -6.90 -12.79
CA GLU A 97 -8.17 -5.69 -13.08
C GLU A 97 -6.75 -5.85 -12.54
N MET A 98 -6.60 -6.31 -11.30
CA MET A 98 -5.30 -6.58 -10.68
C MET A 98 -4.48 -7.59 -11.49
N MET A 99 -5.08 -8.69 -11.94
CA MET A 99 -4.36 -9.73 -12.68
C MET A 99 -3.99 -9.32 -14.12
N LYS A 100 -4.82 -8.51 -14.80
CA LYS A 100 -4.65 -8.18 -16.22
C LYS A 100 -3.94 -6.86 -16.47
N GLU A 101 -4.17 -5.87 -15.61
CA GLU A 101 -3.86 -4.47 -15.93
C GLU A 101 -2.78 -3.87 -15.04
N THR A 102 -2.36 -4.58 -13.98
CA THR A 102 -1.39 -4.04 -13.03
C THR A 102 0.01 -4.61 -13.22
N LYS A 103 1.00 -3.73 -13.07
CA LYS A 103 2.41 -4.09 -13.18
C LYS A 103 2.94 -4.50 -11.80
N TYR A 104 3.41 -5.74 -11.69
CA TYR A 104 4.15 -6.19 -10.51
C TYR A 104 5.46 -5.40 -10.34
N ARG A 105 5.74 -4.97 -9.12
CA ARG A 105 6.99 -4.27 -8.76
C ARG A 105 7.93 -5.12 -7.93
N GLY A 106 7.38 -5.86 -6.97
CA GLY A 106 8.14 -6.52 -5.93
C GLY A 106 7.23 -6.94 -4.79
N ARG A 107 7.78 -7.15 -3.60
CA ARG A 107 7.04 -7.60 -2.42
C ARG A 107 7.56 -6.92 -1.17
N LEU A 108 6.69 -6.65 -0.20
CA LEU A 108 7.16 -6.25 1.12
C LEU A 108 7.94 -7.40 1.76
N SER A 109 9.08 -7.08 2.37
CA SER A 109 9.83 -8.05 3.16
C SER A 109 8.97 -8.61 4.29
N LYS A 110 9.34 -9.79 4.83
CA LYS A 110 8.63 -10.37 6.00
C LYS A 110 8.57 -9.38 7.17
N ARG A 111 9.64 -8.60 7.37
CA ARG A 111 9.73 -7.58 8.41
C ARG A 111 8.72 -6.46 8.16
N ASP A 112 8.63 -5.98 6.92
CA ASP A 112 7.69 -4.92 6.56
C ASP A 112 6.24 -5.39 6.56
N ALA A 113 5.97 -6.63 6.16
CA ALA A 113 4.65 -7.24 6.25
C ALA A 113 4.16 -7.31 7.71
N HIS A 114 4.98 -7.82 8.63
CA HIS A 114 4.63 -7.86 10.06
C HIS A 114 4.43 -6.46 10.64
N GLY A 115 5.37 -5.54 10.37
CA GLY A 115 5.26 -4.16 10.84
C GLY A 115 4.00 -3.45 10.34
N LEU A 116 3.59 -3.74 9.10
CA LEU A 116 2.35 -3.22 8.52
C LEU A 116 1.10 -3.78 9.21
N ILE A 117 1.07 -5.08 9.52
CA ILE A 117 -0.04 -5.71 10.25
C ILE A 117 -0.18 -5.09 11.64
N ASP A 118 0.91 -4.95 12.38
CA ASP A 118 0.90 -4.37 13.72
C ASP A 118 0.45 -2.91 13.67
N LYS A 119 0.87 -2.19 12.64
CA LYS A 119 0.45 -0.81 12.40
C LYS A 119 -1.05 -0.70 12.17
N TYR A 120 -1.60 -1.55 11.31
CA TYR A 120 -3.03 -1.57 11.00
C TYR A 120 -3.87 -1.93 12.23
N LYS A 121 -3.47 -2.95 12.99
CA LYS A 121 -4.14 -3.33 14.24
C LYS A 121 -4.14 -2.19 15.26
N SER A 122 -2.99 -1.55 15.45
CA SER A 122 -2.86 -0.41 16.38
C SER A 122 -3.70 0.79 15.94
N TYR A 123 -3.82 1.03 14.64
CA TYR A 123 -4.67 2.11 14.13
C TYR A 123 -6.16 1.82 14.34
N LYS A 124 -6.58 0.57 14.15
CA LYS A 124 -7.96 0.09 14.36
C LYS A 124 -8.38 -0.02 15.83
N SER A 125 -7.46 -0.13 16.77
CA SER A 125 -7.81 -0.08 18.19
C SER A 125 -8.00 1.34 18.72
N LEU A 126 -7.55 2.35 17.96
CA LEU A 126 -7.64 3.76 18.32
C LEU A 126 -8.87 4.46 17.71
N ASN A 127 -9.58 3.83 16.77
CA ASN A 127 -10.73 4.38 16.04
C ASN A 127 -11.77 3.29 15.79
#